data_AF-A0A9P7JQ64-F1
#
_entry.id   AF-A0A9P7JQ64-F1
#
_cell.length_a   1.000
_cell.length_b   1.000
_cell.length_c   1.000
_cell.angle_alpha   90.00
_cell.angle_beta   90.00
_cell.angle_gamma   90.00
#
_symmetry.space_group_name_H-M   'P 1'
#
loop_
_entity.id
_entity.type
_entity.pdbx_description
1 polymer ?
#
loop_
_entity_poly.entity_id
_entity_poly.type
_entity_poly.pdbx_seq_one_letter_code
_entity_poly.pdbx_strand_id
1 'polypeptide(L)'
;IQVEGEMSTLKGTVNSMVDQLSAFASKVTRVALEVGTQGILCSQARVEGVQGTWADLTLNVNKMASNLTDQVRSISEVTKAVALGDLGKVVNVDVQGEMLDLKMTVNSMVAQLSTLANEVTRVSLEVGIEGILCGQAYVPDVLTDNVNLMAMNWTSQAGGDLTKKIEVDLRGQIKELKETVDGMTESLSLFADEVTRVATEVGTEGRLGGQALRLL
;
A
#
# COMPACT_ATOMS: atom_id res chain seq x y z
N ILE A 1 -27.78 16.12 -79.18
CA ILE A 1 -26.43 15.54 -78.96
C ILE A 1 -25.69 16.19 -77.78
N GLN A 2 -25.91 17.48 -77.46
CA GLN A 2 -25.19 18.16 -76.35
C GLN A 2 -25.55 17.66 -74.94
N VAL A 3 -26.83 17.31 -74.69
CA VAL A 3 -27.33 16.85 -73.38
C VAL A 3 -26.72 15.50 -72.96
N GLU A 4 -26.42 14.63 -73.92
CA GLU A 4 -25.88 13.29 -73.66
C GLU A 4 -24.41 13.34 -73.18
N GLY A 5 -23.63 14.29 -73.70
CA GLY A 5 -22.26 14.55 -73.25
C GLY A 5 -22.19 15.24 -71.87
N GLU A 6 -23.08 16.20 -71.62
CA GLU A 6 -23.19 16.87 -70.31
C GLU A 6 -23.64 15.89 -69.21
N MET A 7 -24.61 15.03 -69.52
CA MET A 7 -25.08 13.99 -68.61
C MET A 7 -24.01 12.93 -68.32
N SER A 8 -23.21 12.56 -69.33
CA SER A 8 -22.06 11.65 -69.14
C SER A 8 -20.98 12.27 -68.26
N THR A 9 -20.71 13.57 -68.42
CA THR A 9 -19.75 14.31 -67.60
C THR A 9 -20.21 14.39 -66.15
N LEU A 10 -21.49 14.72 -65.92
CA LEU A 10 -22.08 14.74 -64.58
C LEU A 10 -22.01 13.37 -63.91
N LYS A 11 -22.33 12.29 -64.64
CA LYS A 11 -22.22 10.92 -64.14
C LYS A 11 -20.78 10.59 -63.70
N GLY A 12 -19.78 10.97 -64.50
CA GLY A 12 -18.37 10.76 -64.14
C GLY A 12 -17.98 11.49 -62.85
N THR A 13 -18.38 12.75 -62.73
CA THR A 13 -18.13 13.56 -61.53
C THR A 13 -18.83 12.99 -60.29
N VAL A 14 -20.10 12.60 -60.40
CA VAL A 14 -20.86 12.00 -59.29
C VAL A 14 -20.26 10.66 -58.88
N ASN A 15 -19.89 9.80 -59.82
CA ASN A 15 -19.24 8.53 -59.50
C ASN A 15 -17.91 8.76 -58.76
N SER A 16 -17.08 9.71 -59.21
CA SER A 16 -15.84 10.05 -58.51
C SER A 16 -16.07 10.58 -57.09
N MET A 17 -17.14 11.35 -56.86
CA MET A 17 -17.50 11.82 -55.52
C MET A 17 -17.95 10.66 -54.62
N VAL A 18 -18.73 9.71 -55.16
CA VAL A 18 -19.18 8.51 -54.43
C VAL A 18 -18.00 7.60 -54.07
N ASP A 19 -17.04 7.43 -54.98
CA ASP A 19 -15.84 6.65 -54.71
C ASP A 19 -14.98 7.28 -53.60
N GLN A 20 -14.81 8.61 -53.64
CA GLN A 20 -14.11 9.35 -52.59
C GLN A 20 -14.82 9.24 -51.23
N LEU A 21 -16.16 9.31 -51.21
CA LEU A 21 -16.95 9.15 -49.99
C LEU A 21 -16.81 7.74 -49.40
N SER A 22 -16.88 6.71 -50.25
CA SER A 22 -16.73 5.32 -49.83
C SER A 22 -15.33 5.07 -49.25
N ALA A 23 -14.29 5.59 -49.91
CA ALA A 23 -12.91 5.52 -49.43
C ALA A 23 -12.73 6.26 -48.09
N PHE A 24 -13.27 7.47 -47.95
CA PHE A 24 -13.23 8.23 -46.71
C PHE A 24 -13.91 7.50 -45.56
N ALA A 25 -15.14 7.04 -45.76
CA ALA A 25 -15.92 6.32 -44.74
C ALA A 25 -15.16 5.08 -44.25
N SER A 26 -14.62 4.28 -45.17
CA SER A 26 -13.83 3.10 -44.82
C SER A 26 -12.61 3.45 -43.96
N LYS A 27 -11.86 4.51 -44.31
CA LYS A 27 -10.67 4.91 -43.54
C LYS A 27 -11.01 5.48 -42.17
N VAL A 28 -12.06 6.30 -42.06
CA VAL A 28 -12.50 6.85 -40.76
C VAL A 28 -13.01 5.75 -39.85
N THR A 29 -13.82 4.81 -40.35
CA THR A 29 -14.28 3.64 -39.58
C THR A 29 -13.09 2.83 -39.06
N ARG A 30 -12.06 2.62 -39.89
CA ARG A 30 -10.84 1.92 -39.46
C ARG A 30 -10.11 2.67 -38.35
N VAL A 31 -9.87 3.98 -38.50
CA VAL A 31 -9.16 4.77 -37.47
C VAL A 31 -9.96 4.81 -36.17
N ALA A 32 -11.28 4.92 -36.24
CA ALA A 32 -12.15 4.87 -35.07
C ALA A 32 -12.03 3.51 -34.34
N LEU A 33 -11.99 2.39 -35.08
CA LEU A 33 -11.79 1.07 -34.49
C LEU A 33 -10.39 0.92 -33.88
N GLU A 34 -9.35 1.31 -34.62
CA GLU A 34 -7.96 1.14 -34.20
C GLU A 34 -7.64 1.99 -32.96
N VAL A 35 -7.99 3.27 -32.97
CA VAL A 35 -7.72 4.19 -31.86
C VAL A 35 -8.71 4.01 -30.71
N GLY A 36 -10.01 3.90 -31.03
CA GLY A 36 -11.08 3.89 -30.03
C GLY A 36 -11.36 2.52 -29.41
N THR A 37 -11.13 1.42 -30.13
CA THR A 37 -11.45 0.07 -29.65
C THR A 37 -10.20 -0.77 -29.41
N GLN A 38 -9.25 -0.75 -30.33
CA GLN A 38 -8.05 -1.61 -30.25
C GLN A 38 -6.89 -0.96 -29.47
N GLY A 39 -6.97 0.34 -29.18
CA GLY A 39 -5.91 1.07 -28.48
C GLY A 39 -4.62 1.21 -29.30
N ILE A 40 -4.70 1.13 -30.64
CA ILE A 40 -3.58 1.35 -31.56
C ILE A 40 -3.41 2.86 -31.74
N LEU A 41 -2.75 3.47 -30.76
CA LEU A 41 -2.50 4.90 -30.64
C LEU A 41 -1.30 5.33 -31.52
N CYS A 42 -1.53 5.36 -32.84
CA CYS A 42 -0.70 5.97 -33.89
C CYS A 42 -1.37 5.86 -35.29
N SER A 43 -2.57 5.27 -35.38
CA SER A 43 -3.23 5.10 -36.68
C SER A 43 -3.69 6.43 -37.25
N GLN A 44 -3.40 6.64 -38.52
CA GLN A 44 -3.84 7.81 -39.28
C GLN A 44 -4.65 7.37 -40.49
N ALA A 45 -5.69 8.12 -40.81
CA ALA A 45 -6.44 8.00 -42.05
C ALA A 45 -5.61 8.60 -43.18
N ARG A 46 -5.21 7.77 -44.14
CA ARG A 46 -4.67 8.21 -45.43
C ARG A 46 -5.66 7.82 -46.52
N VAL A 47 -6.32 8.83 -47.09
CA VAL A 47 -7.22 8.69 -48.22
C VAL A 47 -6.51 9.34 -49.41
N GLU A 48 -6.24 8.58 -50.47
CA GLU A 48 -5.60 9.12 -51.67
C GLU A 48 -6.65 9.78 -52.57
N GLY A 49 -6.28 10.89 -53.21
CA GLY A 49 -7.14 11.56 -54.19
C GLY A 49 -8.29 12.40 -53.62
N VAL A 50 -8.39 12.59 -52.31
CA VAL A 50 -9.33 13.56 -51.69
C VAL A 50 -8.78 14.98 -51.75
N GLN A 51 -9.64 15.92 -52.14
CA GLN A 51 -9.36 17.35 -52.20
C GLN A 51 -10.51 18.14 -51.56
N GLY A 52 -10.25 19.42 -51.23
CA GLY A 52 -11.23 20.30 -50.60
C GLY A 52 -11.69 19.77 -49.24
N THR A 53 -12.99 19.89 -48.95
CA THR A 53 -13.59 19.55 -47.65
C THR A 53 -13.23 18.15 -47.14
N TRP A 54 -13.04 17.17 -48.02
CA TRP A 54 -12.71 15.80 -47.63
C TRP A 54 -11.28 15.65 -47.11
N ALA A 55 -10.34 16.43 -47.67
CA ALA A 55 -8.98 16.49 -47.17
C ALA A 55 -8.94 17.15 -45.78
N ASP A 56 -9.71 18.23 -45.59
CA ASP A 56 -9.83 18.93 -44.31
C ASP A 56 -10.43 18.04 -43.22
N LEU A 57 -11.49 17.28 -43.55
CA LEU A 57 -12.09 16.32 -42.62
C LEU A 57 -11.11 15.20 -42.23
N THR A 58 -10.36 14.67 -43.20
CA THR A 58 -9.33 13.65 -42.93
C THR A 58 -8.25 14.19 -42.01
N LEU A 59 -7.81 15.43 -42.24
CA LEU A 59 -6.82 16.10 -41.40
C LEU A 59 -7.35 16.32 -39.97
N ASN A 60 -8.60 16.75 -39.83
CA ASN A 60 -9.22 16.98 -38.52
C ASN A 60 -9.36 15.68 -37.71
N VAL A 61 -9.79 14.58 -38.33
CA VAL A 61 -9.84 13.26 -37.67
C VAL A 61 -8.45 12.82 -37.23
N ASN A 62 -7.44 12.97 -38.08
CA ASN A 62 -6.06 12.63 -37.74
C ASN A 62 -5.52 13.50 -36.59
N LYS A 63 -5.82 14.80 -36.59
CA LYS A 63 -5.41 15.71 -35.52
C LYS A 63 -6.07 15.34 -34.19
N MET A 64 -7.36 15.01 -34.20
CA MET A 64 -8.07 14.53 -33.01
C MET A 64 -7.45 13.24 -32.47
N ALA A 65 -7.20 12.25 -33.35
CA ALA A 65 -6.59 10.97 -32.97
C ALA A 65 -5.17 11.15 -32.42
N SER A 66 -4.36 12.02 -33.02
CA SER A 66 -3.00 12.34 -32.54
C SER A 66 -3.04 13.03 -31.18
N ASN A 67 -3.87 14.05 -31.01
CA ASN A 67 -3.99 14.77 -29.74
C ASN A 67 -4.40 13.82 -28.61
N LEU A 68 -5.43 12.99 -28.81
CA LEU A 68 -5.87 12.02 -27.81
C LEU A 68 -4.78 10.97 -27.51
N THR A 69 -4.08 10.50 -28.53
CA THR A 69 -2.94 9.57 -28.39
C THR A 69 -1.85 10.16 -27.51
N ASP A 70 -1.43 11.39 -27.80
CA ASP A 70 -0.33 12.05 -27.08
C ASP A 70 -0.71 12.32 -25.62
N GLN A 71 -1.96 12.73 -25.38
CA GLN A 71 -2.48 12.98 -24.03
C GLN A 71 -2.53 11.69 -23.20
N VAL A 72 -3.09 10.60 -23.74
CA VAL A 72 -3.17 9.30 -23.05
C VAL A 72 -1.77 8.70 -22.84
N ARG A 73 -0.87 8.83 -23.82
CA ARG A 73 0.51 8.35 -23.69
C ARG A 73 1.26 9.09 -22.58
N SER A 74 1.15 10.42 -22.50
CA SER A 74 1.77 11.21 -21.43
C SER A 74 1.31 10.76 -20.04
N ILE A 75 0.00 10.49 -19.87
CA ILE A 75 -0.54 9.98 -18.60
C ILE A 75 0.01 8.57 -18.30
N SER A 76 0.03 7.69 -19.30
CA SER A 76 0.55 6.32 -19.13
C SER A 76 2.01 6.30 -18.68
N GLU A 77 2.85 7.19 -19.22
CA GLU A 77 4.26 7.31 -18.83
C GLU A 77 4.43 7.70 -17.36
N VAL A 78 3.63 8.66 -16.87
CA VAL A 78 3.65 9.08 -15.46
C VAL A 78 3.15 7.95 -14.56
N THR A 79 2.05 7.29 -14.92
CA THR A 79 1.54 6.15 -14.13
C THR A 79 2.54 4.99 -14.06
N LYS A 80 3.28 4.73 -15.15
CA LYS A 80 4.38 3.75 -15.16
C LYS A 80 5.53 4.18 -14.24
N ALA A 81 5.91 5.46 -14.26
CA ALA A 81 6.95 5.97 -13.37
C ALA A 81 6.56 5.83 -11.89
N VAL A 82 5.32 6.18 -11.55
CA VAL A 82 4.75 6.00 -10.21
C VAL A 82 4.78 4.53 -9.78
N ALA A 83 4.41 3.61 -10.67
CA ALA A 83 4.48 2.17 -10.39
C ALA A 83 5.91 1.65 -10.18
N LEU A 84 6.92 2.31 -10.75
CA LEU A 84 8.34 2.03 -10.52
C LEU A 84 8.91 2.78 -9.31
N GLY A 85 8.08 3.53 -8.57
CA GLY A 85 8.49 4.28 -7.38
C GLY A 85 9.03 5.69 -7.66
N ASP A 86 9.05 6.14 -8.92
CA ASP A 86 9.41 7.51 -9.28
C ASP A 86 8.19 8.43 -9.16
N LEU A 87 8.02 8.99 -7.96
CA LEU A 87 6.93 9.93 -7.62
C LEU A 87 7.29 11.39 -7.98
N GLY A 88 8.44 11.63 -8.60
CA GLY A 88 8.87 12.97 -9.03
C GLY A 88 8.24 13.40 -10.36
N LYS A 89 7.65 12.46 -11.12
CA LYS A 89 7.05 12.75 -12.42
C LYS A 89 5.60 13.21 -12.30
N VAL A 90 5.26 14.23 -13.09
CA VAL A 90 3.91 14.77 -13.21
C VAL A 90 3.49 14.85 -14.67
N VAL A 91 2.19 14.74 -14.92
CA VAL A 91 1.62 14.90 -16.25
C VAL A 91 1.69 16.39 -16.60
N ASN A 92 2.48 16.76 -17.61
CA ASN A 92 2.70 18.16 -18.01
C ASN A 92 2.10 18.54 -19.37
N VAL A 93 1.43 17.62 -20.06
CA VAL A 93 0.78 17.90 -21.34
C VAL A 93 -0.32 18.96 -21.18
N ASP A 94 -0.47 19.85 -22.16
CA ASP A 94 -1.56 20.82 -22.22
C ASP A 94 -2.84 20.13 -22.68
N VAL A 95 -3.87 20.18 -21.84
CA VAL A 95 -5.14 19.45 -21.98
C VAL A 95 -6.28 20.31 -21.48
N GLN A 96 -7.45 20.10 -22.06
CA GLN A 96 -8.67 20.83 -21.73
C GLN A 96 -9.82 19.84 -21.49
N GLY A 97 -10.89 20.30 -20.84
CA GLY A 97 -12.09 19.50 -20.57
C GLY A 97 -11.78 18.27 -19.70
N GLU A 98 -12.41 17.13 -20.04
CA GLU A 98 -12.27 15.87 -19.28
C GLU A 98 -10.83 15.38 -19.16
N MET A 99 -9.98 15.68 -20.16
CA MET A 99 -8.57 15.31 -20.11
C MET A 99 -7.78 16.15 -19.11
N LEU A 100 -8.20 17.38 -18.84
CA LEU A 100 -7.63 18.21 -17.78
C LEU A 100 -8.00 17.65 -16.40
N ASP A 101 -9.26 17.26 -16.22
CA ASP A 101 -9.74 16.65 -14.97
C ASP A 101 -8.99 15.34 -14.69
N LEU A 102 -8.75 14.53 -15.72
CA LEU A 102 -7.95 13.31 -15.62
C LEU A 102 -6.49 13.62 -15.26
N LYS A 103 -5.86 14.59 -15.92
CA LYS A 103 -4.50 15.06 -15.58
C LYS A 103 -4.42 15.51 -14.11
N MET A 104 -5.38 16.32 -13.65
CA MET A 104 -5.43 16.80 -12.27
C MET A 104 -5.60 15.65 -11.28
N THR A 105 -6.46 14.70 -11.58
CA THR A 105 -6.71 13.52 -10.74
C THR A 105 -5.45 12.68 -10.59
N VAL A 106 -4.76 12.38 -11.70
CA VAL A 106 -3.51 11.63 -11.70
C VAL A 106 -2.43 12.39 -10.92
N ASN A 107 -2.24 13.68 -11.19
CA ASN A 107 -1.24 14.49 -10.49
C ASN A 107 -1.52 14.58 -8.98
N SER A 108 -2.78 14.71 -8.58
CA SER A 108 -3.19 14.68 -7.16
C SER A 108 -2.88 13.33 -6.52
N MET A 109 -3.14 12.22 -7.21
CA MET A 109 -2.76 10.88 -6.75
C MET A 109 -1.26 10.76 -6.53
N VAL A 110 -0.43 11.23 -7.49
CA VAL A 110 1.04 11.21 -7.34
C VAL A 110 1.49 12.01 -6.10
N ALA A 111 0.92 13.20 -5.91
CA ALA A 111 1.23 14.04 -4.76
C ALA A 111 0.88 13.36 -3.44
N GLN A 112 -0.30 12.72 -3.34
CA GLN A 112 -0.72 11.99 -2.14
C GLN A 112 0.20 10.80 -1.84
N LEU A 113 0.59 10.04 -2.86
CA LEU A 113 1.53 8.93 -2.71
C LEU A 113 2.91 9.41 -2.23
N SER A 114 3.38 10.55 -2.73
CA SER A 114 4.65 11.16 -2.31
C SER A 114 4.60 11.57 -0.83
N THR A 115 3.52 12.23 -0.41
CA THR A 115 3.29 12.56 1.00
C THR A 115 3.24 11.30 1.86
N LEU A 116 2.50 10.27 1.45
CA LEU A 116 2.41 9.01 2.18
C LEU A 116 3.77 8.32 2.30
N ALA A 117 4.59 8.31 1.24
CA ALA A 117 5.92 7.73 1.27
C ALA A 117 6.83 8.45 2.28
N ASN A 118 6.73 9.78 2.35
CA ASN A 118 7.44 10.57 3.35
C ASN A 118 6.94 10.27 4.78
N GLU A 119 5.63 10.16 4.97
CA GLU A 119 5.05 9.83 6.28
C GLU A 119 5.42 8.41 6.73
N VAL A 120 5.40 7.42 5.83
CA VAL A 120 5.85 6.05 6.14
C VAL A 120 7.33 6.03 6.50
N THR A 121 8.16 6.81 5.79
CA THR A 121 9.57 6.96 6.13
C THR A 121 9.72 7.59 7.51
N ARG A 122 9.02 8.70 7.80
CA ARG A 122 9.01 9.36 9.11
C ARG A 122 8.60 8.40 10.23
N VAL A 123 7.47 7.71 10.09
CA VAL A 123 6.98 6.74 11.07
C VAL A 123 7.95 5.58 11.25
N SER A 124 8.59 5.11 10.17
CA SER A 124 9.61 4.07 10.26
C SER A 124 10.86 4.54 11.01
N LEU A 125 11.24 5.82 10.90
CA LEU A 125 12.34 6.40 11.68
C LEU A 125 11.94 6.56 13.16
N GLU A 126 10.75 7.10 13.43
CA GLU A 126 10.21 7.30 14.78
C GLU A 126 10.06 5.97 15.54
N VAL A 127 9.52 4.94 14.88
CA VAL A 127 9.30 3.61 15.48
C VAL A 127 10.56 2.75 15.44
N GLY A 128 11.39 2.86 14.39
CA GLY A 128 12.49 1.93 14.13
C GLY A 128 13.86 2.33 14.69
N ILE A 129 14.11 3.63 14.91
CA ILE A 129 15.41 4.12 15.44
C ILE A 129 15.25 4.83 16.77
N GLU A 130 14.15 5.56 16.97
CA GLU A 130 13.94 6.35 18.19
C GLU A 130 13.01 5.64 19.21
N GLY A 131 12.35 4.55 18.83
CA GLY A 131 11.44 3.80 19.69
C GLY A 131 10.21 4.59 20.15
N ILE A 132 9.93 5.74 19.52
CA ILE A 132 8.85 6.65 19.91
C ILE A 132 7.58 6.28 19.14
N LEU A 133 6.79 5.39 19.73
CA LEU A 133 5.41 5.15 19.30
C LEU A 133 4.51 6.25 19.89
N CYS A 134 3.98 7.11 19.02
CA CYS A 134 2.74 7.88 19.19
C CYS A 134 2.37 8.23 20.65
N GLY A 135 3.00 9.27 21.22
CA GLY A 135 2.60 9.84 22.52
C GLY A 135 2.90 8.94 23.72
N GLN A 136 4.04 9.21 24.37
CA GLN A 136 4.61 8.50 25.53
C GLN A 136 5.29 7.17 25.22
N ALA A 137 6.52 7.24 24.73
CA ALA A 137 7.64 6.41 25.18
C ALA A 137 8.88 6.77 24.37
N TYR A 138 9.71 7.70 24.86
CA TYR A 138 11.14 7.68 24.51
C TYR A 138 11.78 6.72 25.50
N VAL A 139 12.18 5.53 25.02
CA VAL A 139 12.78 4.54 25.90
C VAL A 139 13.91 3.78 25.20
N PRO A 140 15.03 4.44 24.86
CA PRO A 140 16.29 3.73 24.76
C PRO A 140 16.71 3.28 26.17
N ASP A 141 17.35 2.13 26.26
CA ASP A 141 17.87 1.44 27.46
C ASP A 141 16.86 0.64 28.32
N VAL A 142 15.66 1.13 28.60
CA VAL A 142 14.80 0.43 29.59
C VAL A 142 14.25 -0.91 29.06
N LEU A 143 14.05 -1.10 27.75
CA LEU A 143 13.59 -2.40 27.23
C LEU A 143 14.69 -3.47 27.33
N THR A 144 15.96 -3.10 27.08
CA THR A 144 17.09 -4.03 27.11
C THR A 144 17.54 -4.30 28.55
N ASP A 145 17.59 -3.26 29.39
CA ASP A 145 17.96 -3.40 30.79
C ASP A 145 16.86 -4.10 31.61
N ASN A 146 15.59 -3.81 31.38
CA ASN A 146 14.52 -4.50 32.12
C ASN A 146 14.41 -5.97 31.73
N VAL A 147 14.56 -6.31 30.44
CA VAL A 147 14.56 -7.71 30.01
C VAL A 147 15.78 -8.45 30.56
N ASN A 148 16.96 -7.81 30.60
CA ASN A 148 18.15 -8.39 31.23
C ASN A 148 17.99 -8.52 32.75
N LEU A 149 17.44 -7.52 33.44
CA LEU A 149 17.16 -7.57 34.89
C LEU A 149 16.12 -8.64 35.23
N MET A 150 15.08 -8.80 34.41
CA MET A 150 14.10 -9.89 34.53
C MET A 150 14.76 -11.25 34.32
N ALA A 151 15.58 -11.41 33.28
CA ALA A 151 16.29 -12.65 33.01
C ALA A 151 17.26 -13.02 34.15
N MET A 152 18.06 -12.07 34.64
CA MET A 152 18.98 -12.28 35.76
C MET A 152 18.23 -12.65 37.05
N ASN A 153 17.11 -12.01 37.34
CA ASN A 153 16.32 -12.32 38.54
C ASN A 153 15.57 -13.66 38.43
N TRP A 154 15.04 -14.03 37.27
CA TRP A 154 14.48 -15.37 37.06
C TRP A 154 15.54 -16.46 37.24
N THR A 155 16.78 -16.19 36.83
CA THR A 155 17.91 -17.10 37.09
C THR A 155 18.20 -17.21 38.60
N SER A 156 18.07 -16.11 39.35
CA SER A 156 18.25 -16.07 40.81
C SER A 156 17.11 -16.78 41.57
N GLN A 157 15.85 -16.57 41.18
CA GLN A 157 14.67 -17.20 41.78
C GLN A 157 14.63 -18.71 41.48
N ALA A 158 15.00 -19.14 40.27
CA ALA A 158 15.19 -20.56 39.96
C ALA A 158 16.31 -21.20 40.80
N GLY A 159 17.29 -20.40 41.26
CA GLY A 159 18.33 -20.79 42.20
C GLY A 159 17.90 -20.84 43.68
N GLY A 160 16.64 -20.51 44.00
CA GLY A 160 16.08 -20.60 45.35
C GLY A 160 16.12 -19.32 46.19
N ASP A 161 16.58 -18.20 45.64
CA ASP A 161 16.57 -16.90 46.34
C ASP A 161 15.30 -16.10 46.00
N LEU A 162 14.31 -16.17 46.88
CA LEU A 162 13.00 -15.51 46.76
C LEU A 162 12.95 -14.10 47.37
N THR A 163 14.07 -13.60 47.90
CA THR A 163 14.08 -12.31 48.63
C THR A 163 14.11 -11.08 47.71
N LYS A 164 14.43 -11.27 46.42
CA LYS A 164 14.51 -10.18 45.44
C LYS A 164 13.17 -9.96 44.75
N LYS A 165 12.48 -8.88 45.14
CA LYS A 165 11.27 -8.39 44.48
C LYS A 165 11.63 -7.61 43.22
N ILE A 166 10.85 -7.81 42.16
CA ILE A 166 11.02 -7.09 40.89
C ILE A 166 10.58 -5.64 41.11
N GLU A 167 11.53 -4.71 41.13
CA GLU A 167 11.25 -3.27 41.17
C GLU A 167 11.56 -2.68 39.79
N VAL A 168 10.59 -2.82 38.88
CA VAL A 168 10.69 -2.34 37.50
C VAL A 168 9.42 -1.56 37.17
N ASP A 169 9.56 -0.34 36.65
CA ASP A 169 8.44 0.49 36.19
C ASP A 169 7.89 -0.09 34.87
N LEU A 170 7.01 -1.08 34.99
CA LEU A 170 6.39 -1.77 33.87
C LEU A 170 5.03 -1.15 33.58
N ARG A 171 4.69 -1.02 32.29
CA ARG A 171 3.38 -0.50 31.84
C ARG A 171 2.62 -1.56 31.04
N GLY A 172 1.30 -1.51 31.09
CA GLY A 172 0.40 -2.37 30.32
C GLY A 172 0.49 -3.85 30.71
N GLN A 173 0.38 -4.74 29.73
CA GLN A 173 0.27 -6.21 29.93
C GLN A 173 1.48 -6.83 30.65
N ILE A 174 2.67 -6.23 30.54
CA ILE A 174 3.87 -6.73 31.21
C ILE A 174 3.82 -6.47 32.72
N LYS A 175 3.13 -5.40 33.15
CA LYS A 175 2.88 -5.13 34.58
C LYS A 175 1.94 -6.17 35.19
N GLU A 176 0.86 -6.52 34.49
CA GLU A 176 -0.09 -7.55 34.93
C GLU A 176 0.59 -8.93 35.07
N LEU A 177 1.46 -9.27 34.11
CA LEU A 177 2.26 -10.49 34.18
C LEU A 177 3.22 -10.47 35.39
N LYS A 178 3.86 -9.33 35.65
CA LYS A 178 4.76 -9.14 36.80
C LYS A 178 4.03 -9.28 38.13
N GLU A 179 2.85 -8.68 38.28
CA GLU A 179 2.01 -8.84 39.47
C GLU A 179 1.59 -10.30 39.69
N THR A 180 1.28 -11.02 38.61
CA THR A 180 0.96 -12.46 38.66
C THR A 180 2.16 -13.27 39.14
N VAL A 181 3.36 -12.99 38.61
CA VAL A 181 4.60 -13.68 38.99
C VAL A 181 5.03 -13.36 40.42
N ASP A 182 4.89 -12.12 40.85
CA ASP A 182 5.13 -11.71 42.25
C ASP A 182 4.18 -12.49 43.19
N GLY A 183 2.90 -12.60 42.85
CA GLY A 183 1.92 -13.39 43.61
C GLY A 183 2.25 -14.89 43.65
N MET A 184 2.76 -15.45 42.56
CA MET A 184 3.24 -16.83 42.51
C MET A 184 4.47 -17.04 43.42
N THR A 185 5.38 -16.07 43.45
CA THR A 185 6.60 -16.09 44.28
C THR A 185 6.25 -16.05 45.77
N GLU A 186 5.33 -15.16 46.17
CA GLU A 186 4.84 -15.10 47.55
C GLU A 186 4.14 -16.40 47.96
N SER A 187 3.33 -16.97 47.08
CA SER A 187 2.68 -18.27 47.31
C SER A 187 3.69 -19.41 47.48
N LEU A 188 4.75 -19.42 46.68
CA LEU A 188 5.84 -20.41 46.80
C LEU A 188 6.67 -20.24 48.07
N SER A 189 6.91 -19.01 48.51
CA SER A 189 7.60 -18.75 49.80
C SER A 189 6.77 -19.24 50.98
N LEU A 190 5.47 -18.95 51.00
CA LEU A 190 4.57 -19.45 52.04
C LEU A 190 4.51 -20.99 52.05
N PHE A 191 4.49 -21.60 50.86
CA PHE A 191 4.55 -23.05 50.75
C PHE A 191 5.87 -23.62 51.27
N ALA A 192 7.01 -22.99 50.97
CA ALA A 192 8.32 -23.41 51.47
C ALA A 192 8.42 -23.30 53.00
N ASP A 193 7.89 -22.22 53.59
CA ASP A 193 7.80 -22.06 55.05
C ASP A 193 6.92 -23.15 55.67
N GLU A 194 5.79 -23.46 55.04
CA GLU A 194 4.88 -24.50 55.51
C GLU A 194 5.49 -25.91 55.40
N VAL A 195 6.20 -26.21 54.31
CA VAL A 195 6.96 -27.46 54.15
C VAL A 195 8.05 -27.56 55.22
N THR A 196 8.74 -26.46 55.54
CA THR A 196 9.75 -26.42 56.60
C THR A 196 9.11 -26.65 57.97
N ARG A 197 7.97 -26.01 58.23
CA ARG A 197 7.18 -26.20 59.46
C ARG A 197 6.74 -27.66 59.62
N VAL A 198 6.13 -28.24 58.59
CA VAL A 198 5.72 -29.65 58.58
C VAL A 198 6.92 -30.57 58.75
N ALA A 199 8.04 -30.33 58.07
CA ALA A 199 9.25 -31.11 58.23
C ALA A 199 9.80 -31.05 59.68
N THR A 200 9.73 -29.89 60.35
CA THR A 200 10.10 -29.77 61.76
C THR A 200 9.11 -30.49 62.70
N GLU A 201 7.80 -30.37 62.48
CA GLU A 201 6.78 -31.07 63.27
C GLU A 201 6.89 -32.60 63.14
N VAL A 202 7.25 -33.09 61.94
CA VAL A 202 7.41 -34.53 61.67
C VAL A 202 8.76 -35.05 62.16
N GLY A 203 9.85 -34.28 61.96
CA GLY A 203 11.22 -34.72 62.22
C GLY A 203 11.74 -34.44 63.64
N THR A 204 11.34 -33.34 64.28
CA THR A 204 11.82 -32.97 65.64
C THR A 204 10.81 -33.23 66.74
N GLU A 205 9.49 -33.14 66.47
CA GLU A 205 8.47 -33.37 67.50
C GLU A 205 7.82 -34.76 67.47
N GLY A 206 8.04 -35.58 66.43
CA GLY A 206 7.56 -36.96 66.38
C GLY A 206 6.04 -37.14 66.54
N ARG A 207 5.24 -36.09 66.34
CA ARG A 207 3.80 -36.11 66.67
C ARG A 207 2.95 -36.92 65.70
N LEU A 208 3.38 -37.13 64.46
CA LEU A 208 2.65 -37.99 63.51
C LEU A 208 2.93 -39.49 63.73
N GLY A 209 4.11 -39.87 64.26
CA GLY A 209 4.37 -41.24 64.71
C GLY A 209 3.62 -41.58 66.00
N GLY A 210 3.47 -40.60 66.90
CA GLY A 210 2.77 -40.79 68.18
C GLY A 210 1.25 -40.85 68.11
N GLN A 211 0.62 -40.26 67.09
CA GLN A 211 -0.84 -40.35 66.91
C GLN A 211 -1.28 -41.62 66.16
N ALA A 212 -0.43 -42.20 65.30
CA ALA A 212 -0.70 -43.51 64.70
C ALA A 212 -0.60 -44.67 65.72
N LEU A 213 0.18 -44.51 66.79
CA LEU A 213 0.34 -45.52 67.85
C LEU A 213 -0.72 -45.46 68.96
N ARG A 214 -1.72 -44.57 68.88
CA ARG A 214 -2.79 -44.44 69.88
C ARG A 214 -4.13 -45.07 69.47
N LEU A 215 -4.18 -45.73 68.31
CA LEU A 215 -5.38 -46.40 67.77
C LEU A 215 -5.16 -47.87 67.33
N LEU A 216 -4.10 -48.53 67.82
CA LEU A 216 -3.94 -49.99 67.82
C LEU A 216 -3.46 -50.44 69.22
#